data_AF-Q08325-F1
#
_entry.id   AF-Q08325-F1
#
_cell.length_a   1.000
_cell.length_b   1.000
_cell.length_c   1.000
_cell.angle_alpha   90.00
_cell.angle_beta   90.00
_cell.angle_gamma   90.00
#
_symmetry.space_group_name_H-M   'P 1'
#
loop_
_entity.id
_entity.type
_entity.pdbx_description
1 polymer ?
#
loop_
_entity_poly.entity_id
_entity_poly.type
_entity_poly.pdbx_seq_one_letter_code
_entity_poly.pdbx_strand_id
1 'polypeptide(L)'
;MLAAAKYRNLDPAFVERLAQEAAERFRDRGQAVKYAKRKLHQAFGAFVAGTPAQAVAACVAKIAAGAEPKEAGREAMRAHASSAERVDWLEPFYERVAQWCGPASSVIDLACGLNPLAVPWMALAPGATYACYDVDRTMAEALRALGTVYPVRVNAAAVDLVAAVPAAGVDVALVLKTLTTVEQQRGGRRVAEYRRELTAVQHHSDGARSLSGRRGYADDPDAIVQRAVHGTGYEVVDEAAFGTEALYHLVPLAGTAGRPAPAEGAAEPGATRPVVDVPATARPDADRVDPTG
;
A
#
# COMPACT_ATOMS: atom_id res chain seq x y z
N MET A 1 -3.82 -1.78 23.79
CA MET A 1 -3.72 -2.82 22.74
C MET A 1 -2.30 -3.37 22.61
N LEU A 2 -1.28 -2.51 22.63
CA LEU A 2 0.14 -2.91 22.60
C LEU A 2 0.58 -3.89 23.72
N ALA A 3 -0.13 -3.92 24.85
CA ALA A 3 0.13 -4.91 25.91
C ALA A 3 -0.15 -6.37 25.49
N ALA A 4 -0.95 -6.60 24.44
CA ALA A 4 -1.16 -7.95 23.92
C ALA A 4 0.10 -8.40 23.15
N ALA A 5 0.67 -9.55 23.55
CA ALA A 5 1.93 -10.06 23.00
C ALA A 5 1.97 -10.11 21.46
N LYS A 6 0.83 -10.36 20.81
CA LYS A 6 0.68 -10.42 19.34
C LYS A 6 0.87 -9.07 18.62
N TYR A 7 0.61 -7.96 19.30
CA TYR A 7 0.63 -6.61 18.67
C TYR A 7 1.71 -5.71 19.23
N ARG A 8 2.51 -6.19 20.21
CA ARG A 8 3.50 -5.37 20.91
C ARG A 8 4.56 -4.75 19.99
N ASN A 9 4.89 -5.43 18.90
CA ASN A 9 5.91 -5.03 17.94
C ASN A 9 5.39 -4.18 16.79
N LEU A 10 4.07 -3.99 16.69
CA LEU A 10 3.48 -3.14 15.65
C LEU A 10 3.76 -1.68 15.92
N ASP A 11 4.04 -0.92 14.86
CA ASP A 11 4.19 0.54 14.86
C ASP A 11 3.15 1.18 15.79
N PRO A 12 3.58 1.97 16.81
CA PRO A 12 2.63 2.55 17.76
C PRO A 12 1.65 3.48 17.06
N ALA A 13 2.10 4.23 16.05
CA ALA A 13 1.24 5.13 15.28
C ALA A 13 0.11 4.36 14.57
N PHE A 14 0.42 3.19 13.99
CA PHE A 14 -0.59 2.30 13.42
C PHE A 14 -1.64 1.86 14.46
N VAL A 15 -1.19 1.45 15.65
CA VAL A 15 -2.10 0.98 16.71
C VAL A 15 -2.92 2.13 17.28
N GLU A 16 -2.34 3.32 17.42
CA GLU A 16 -2.99 4.54 17.88
C GLU A 16 -4.07 5.00 16.90
N ARG A 17 -3.78 5.06 15.60
CA ARG A 17 -4.77 5.42 14.58
C ARG A 17 -5.98 4.49 14.63
N LEU A 18 -5.76 3.17 14.69
CA LEU A 18 -6.86 2.21 14.76
C LEU A 18 -7.64 2.29 16.08
N ALA A 19 -6.97 2.66 17.18
CA ALA A 19 -7.64 2.89 18.46
C ALA A 19 -8.52 4.15 18.42
N GLN A 20 -8.04 5.24 17.83
CA GLN A 20 -8.78 6.49 17.65
C GLN A 20 -10.00 6.28 16.76
N GLU A 21 -9.82 5.65 15.59
CA GLU A 21 -10.93 5.30 14.69
C GLU A 21 -12.00 4.45 15.39
N ALA A 22 -11.58 3.50 16.23
CA ALA A 22 -12.51 2.69 17.00
C ALA A 22 -13.26 3.47 18.08
N ALA A 23 -12.59 4.42 18.75
CA ALA A 23 -13.18 5.26 19.79
C ALA A 23 -14.19 6.27 19.23
N GLU A 24 -13.93 6.81 18.04
CA GLU A 24 -14.87 7.68 17.32
C GLU A 24 -16.13 6.93 16.91
N ARG A 25 -15.99 5.65 16.54
CA ARG A 25 -17.08 4.84 16.02
C ARG A 25 -17.95 4.21 17.11
N PHE A 26 -17.40 3.90 18.28
CA PHE A 26 -18.10 3.17 19.33
C PHE A 26 -17.98 3.88 20.67
N ARG A 27 -19.13 4.15 21.32
CA ARG A 27 -19.16 4.65 22.70
C ARG A 27 -18.74 3.58 23.70
N ASP A 28 -19.10 2.31 23.44
CA ASP A 28 -18.71 1.20 24.30
C ASP A 28 -17.24 0.81 24.05
N ARG A 29 -16.46 0.80 25.13
CA ARG A 29 -15.02 0.46 25.08
C ARG A 29 -14.78 -0.98 24.63
N GLY A 30 -15.64 -1.91 25.02
CA GLY A 30 -15.53 -3.32 24.63
C GLY A 30 -15.64 -3.50 23.11
N GLN A 31 -16.66 -2.86 22.51
CA GLN A 31 -16.89 -2.83 21.07
C GLN A 31 -15.73 -2.15 20.32
N ALA A 32 -15.25 -1.01 20.80
CA ALA A 32 -14.09 -0.31 20.21
C ALA A 32 -12.84 -1.22 20.18
N VAL A 33 -12.52 -1.87 21.30
CA VAL A 33 -11.37 -2.79 21.38
C VAL A 33 -11.54 -3.98 20.45
N LYS A 34 -12.75 -4.57 20.36
CA LYS A 34 -13.03 -5.68 19.44
C LYS A 34 -12.86 -5.25 17.98
N TYR A 35 -13.33 -4.06 17.64
CA TYR A 35 -13.17 -3.50 16.29
C TYR A 35 -11.70 -3.29 15.93
N ALA A 36 -10.93 -2.61 16.79
CA ALA A 36 -9.52 -2.35 16.54
C ALA A 36 -8.71 -3.65 16.44
N LYS A 37 -8.95 -4.63 17.32
CA LYS A 37 -8.31 -5.96 17.22
C LYS A 37 -8.63 -6.67 15.91
N ARG A 38 -9.87 -6.56 15.41
CA ARG A 38 -10.26 -7.14 14.12
C ARG A 38 -9.50 -6.47 12.98
N LYS A 39 -9.39 -5.13 12.98
CA LYS A 39 -8.60 -4.39 11.98
C LYS A 39 -7.11 -4.74 12.03
N LEU A 40 -6.51 -4.81 13.22
CA LEU A 40 -5.13 -5.27 13.41
C LEU A 40 -4.90 -6.69 12.89
N HIS A 41 -5.87 -7.58 13.10
CA HIS A 41 -5.79 -8.94 12.57
C HIS A 41 -5.88 -8.97 11.04
N GLN A 42 -6.79 -8.20 10.45
CA GLN A 42 -6.96 -8.11 8.99
C GLN A 42 -5.72 -7.52 8.31
N ALA A 43 -5.14 -6.47 8.88
CA ALA A 43 -4.00 -5.77 8.29
C ALA A 43 -2.67 -6.51 8.42
N PHE A 44 -2.46 -7.22 9.52
CA PHE A 44 -1.16 -7.84 9.83
C PHE A 44 -1.31 -9.29 10.26
N GLY A 45 -2.15 -9.51 11.28
CA GLY A 45 -2.18 -10.80 11.97
C GLY A 45 -2.69 -11.99 11.15
N ALA A 46 -3.18 -11.77 9.93
CA ALA A 46 -3.65 -12.81 9.01
C ALA A 46 -2.52 -13.39 8.13
N PHE A 47 -1.41 -12.65 7.97
CA PHE A 47 -0.31 -13.05 7.09
C PHE A 47 0.86 -13.73 7.82
N VAL A 48 0.90 -13.60 9.15
CA VAL A 48 1.96 -14.15 10.00
C VAL A 48 1.64 -15.58 10.40
N ALA A 49 2.30 -16.55 9.76
CA ALA A 49 2.21 -17.97 10.10
C ALA A 49 3.25 -18.43 11.14
N GLY A 50 4.33 -17.65 11.33
CA GLY A 50 5.41 -17.95 12.27
C GLY A 50 6.06 -16.69 12.82
N THR A 51 7.38 -16.61 12.76
CA THR A 51 8.19 -15.48 13.24
C THR A 51 8.99 -14.86 12.09
N PRO A 52 8.37 -14.02 11.23
CA PRO A 52 9.01 -13.44 10.04
C PRO A 52 10.39 -12.83 10.31
N ALA A 53 10.53 -12.08 11.41
CA ALA A 53 11.81 -11.50 11.81
C ALA A 53 12.90 -12.54 12.10
N GLN A 54 12.55 -13.68 12.72
CA GLN A 54 13.51 -14.76 12.96
C GLN A 54 13.88 -15.48 11.66
N ALA A 55 12.93 -15.64 10.73
CA ALA A 55 13.21 -16.20 9.41
C ALA A 55 14.20 -15.32 8.63
N VAL A 56 14.02 -14.00 8.67
CA VAL A 56 14.97 -13.05 8.07
C VAL A 56 16.34 -13.13 8.75
N ALA A 57 16.40 -13.12 10.08
CA ALA A 57 17.66 -13.22 10.81
C ALA A 57 18.42 -14.53 10.49
N ALA A 58 17.70 -15.66 10.41
CA ALA A 58 18.28 -16.94 10.02
C ALA A 58 18.77 -16.94 8.57
N CYS A 59 18.03 -16.30 7.66
CA CYS A 59 18.45 -16.10 6.26
C CYS A 59 19.77 -15.33 6.18
N VAL A 60 19.85 -14.17 6.85
CA VAL A 60 21.07 -13.35 6.90
C VAL A 60 22.25 -14.15 7.46
N ALA A 61 22.05 -14.89 8.55
CA ALA A 61 23.10 -15.72 9.14
C ALA A 61 23.58 -16.83 8.19
N LYS A 62 22.67 -17.51 7.48
CA LYS A 62 23.01 -18.54 6.48
C LYS A 62 23.85 -17.95 5.35
N ILE A 63 23.44 -16.81 4.80
CA ILE A 63 24.16 -16.16 3.69
C ILE A 63 25.54 -15.70 4.15
N ALA A 64 25.64 -15.09 5.34
CA ALA A 64 26.93 -14.69 5.91
C ALA A 64 27.88 -15.89 6.14
N ALA A 65 27.34 -17.09 6.35
CA ALA A 65 28.08 -18.34 6.46
C ALA A 65 28.41 -19.00 5.09
N GLY A 66 28.04 -18.36 3.97
CA GLY A 66 28.36 -18.81 2.61
C GLY A 66 27.24 -19.56 1.88
N ALA A 67 26.01 -19.60 2.43
CA ALA A 67 24.86 -20.14 1.69
C ALA A 67 24.49 -19.27 0.49
N GLU A 68 23.92 -19.89 -0.55
CA GLU A 68 23.47 -19.17 -1.74
C GLU A 68 22.25 -18.25 -1.39
N PRO A 69 22.31 -16.95 -1.73
CA PRO A 69 21.25 -15.98 -1.39
C PRO A 69 19.84 -16.33 -1.84
N LYS A 70 19.65 -16.84 -3.07
CA LYS A 70 18.34 -17.22 -3.58
C LYS A 70 17.77 -18.42 -2.80
N GLU A 71 18.55 -19.45 -2.51
CA GLU A 71 18.12 -20.60 -1.73
C GLU A 71 17.68 -20.20 -0.31
N ALA A 72 18.52 -19.44 0.39
CA ALA A 72 18.21 -18.96 1.74
C ALA A 72 16.99 -18.02 1.76
N GLY A 73 16.84 -17.18 0.73
CA GLY A 73 15.70 -16.28 0.56
C GLY A 73 14.38 -17.05 0.35
N ARG A 74 14.36 -18.03 -0.57
CA ARG A 74 13.16 -18.87 -0.83
C ARG A 74 12.66 -19.56 0.43
N GLU A 75 13.56 -20.11 1.23
CA GLU A 75 13.19 -20.78 2.49
C GLU A 75 12.53 -19.79 3.46
N ALA A 76 13.17 -18.65 3.71
CA ALA A 76 12.70 -17.68 4.69
C ALA A 76 11.38 -16.99 4.27
N MET A 77 11.17 -16.76 2.97
CA MET A 77 9.91 -16.18 2.45
C MET A 77 8.66 -17.00 2.79
N ARG A 78 8.80 -18.30 3.09
CA ARG A 78 7.67 -19.17 3.49
C ARG A 78 7.12 -18.86 4.88
N ALA A 79 7.82 -18.06 5.70
CA ALA A 79 7.36 -17.68 7.04
C ALA A 79 6.22 -16.63 7.02
N HIS A 80 5.85 -16.11 5.84
CA HIS A 80 4.82 -15.12 5.66
C HIS A 80 3.92 -15.48 4.47
N ALA A 81 2.60 -15.49 4.67
CA ALA A 81 1.66 -16.08 3.71
C ALA A 81 1.74 -15.45 2.31
N SER A 82 1.75 -14.11 2.24
CA SER A 82 1.78 -13.40 0.95
C SER A 82 3.04 -13.67 0.14
N SER A 83 4.19 -13.84 0.79
CA SER A 83 5.46 -14.11 0.13
C SER A 83 5.61 -15.60 -0.18
N ALA A 84 5.08 -16.48 0.67
CA ALA A 84 5.05 -17.92 0.45
C ALA A 84 4.35 -18.28 -0.87
N GLU A 85 3.23 -17.63 -1.18
CA GLU A 85 2.50 -17.82 -2.45
C GLU A 85 3.31 -17.47 -3.70
N ARG A 86 4.34 -16.61 -3.57
CA ARG A 86 5.18 -16.15 -4.70
C ARG A 86 6.45 -16.97 -4.89
N VAL A 87 6.86 -17.78 -3.90
CA VAL A 87 8.18 -18.46 -3.87
C VAL A 87 8.47 -19.27 -5.13
N ASP A 88 7.46 -19.96 -5.66
CA ASP A 88 7.61 -20.81 -6.85
C ASP A 88 7.68 -20.00 -8.17
N TRP A 89 7.32 -18.71 -8.11
CA TRP A 89 7.25 -17.81 -9.26
C TRP A 89 8.29 -16.69 -9.22
N LEU A 90 9.20 -16.65 -8.24
CA LEU A 90 10.15 -15.54 -8.07
C LEU A 90 10.99 -15.25 -9.32
N GLU A 91 11.46 -16.28 -10.01
CA GLU A 91 12.26 -16.12 -11.23
C GLU A 91 11.44 -15.45 -12.35
N PRO A 92 10.35 -16.06 -12.88
CA PRO A 92 9.59 -15.45 -13.96
C PRO A 92 8.93 -14.11 -13.55
N PHE A 93 8.58 -13.94 -12.27
CA PHE A 93 8.00 -12.71 -11.75
C PHE A 93 8.98 -11.54 -11.89
N TYR A 94 10.20 -11.68 -11.38
CA TYR A 94 11.17 -10.60 -11.40
C TYR A 94 11.91 -10.47 -12.73
N GLU A 95 12.00 -11.53 -13.54
CA GLU A 95 12.39 -11.41 -14.95
C GLU A 95 11.43 -10.52 -15.72
N ARG A 96 10.11 -10.67 -15.50
CA ARG A 96 9.11 -9.79 -16.13
C ARG A 96 9.24 -8.34 -15.64
N VAL A 97 9.42 -8.12 -14.33
CA VAL A 97 9.68 -6.78 -13.79
C VAL A 97 10.92 -6.16 -14.45
N ALA A 98 12.02 -6.90 -14.54
CA ALA A 98 13.24 -6.42 -15.17
C ALA A 98 13.08 -6.13 -16.67
N GLN A 99 12.23 -6.88 -17.40
CA GLN A 99 11.89 -6.60 -18.79
C GLN A 99 11.16 -5.26 -18.95
N TRP A 100 10.33 -4.89 -17.98
CA TRP A 100 9.56 -3.65 -18.03
C TRP A 100 10.38 -2.40 -17.68
N CYS A 101 11.18 -2.45 -16.61
CA CYS A 101 11.86 -1.27 -16.08
C CYS A 101 13.39 -1.28 -16.23
N GLY A 102 14.00 -2.39 -16.64
CA GLY A 102 15.45 -2.56 -16.60
C GLY A 102 16.00 -2.56 -15.17
N PRO A 103 17.34 -2.41 -15.01
CA PRO A 103 17.98 -2.41 -13.71
C PRO A 103 17.71 -1.12 -12.93
N ALA A 104 16.74 -1.16 -12.03
CA ALA A 104 16.40 -0.03 -11.16
C ALA A 104 17.53 0.32 -10.18
N SER A 105 17.77 1.62 -9.97
CA SER A 105 18.74 2.15 -8.99
C SER A 105 18.09 2.48 -7.65
N SER A 106 16.77 2.61 -7.61
CA SER A 106 15.99 2.88 -6.42
C SER A 106 14.64 2.16 -6.47
N VAL A 107 14.37 1.38 -5.43
CA VAL A 107 13.11 0.65 -5.25
C VAL A 107 12.50 1.05 -3.92
N ILE A 108 11.20 1.32 -3.93
CA ILE A 108 10.38 1.36 -2.72
C ILE A 108 9.43 0.17 -2.68
N ASP A 109 9.35 -0.56 -1.57
CA ASP A 109 8.51 -1.74 -1.39
C ASP A 109 7.58 -1.54 -0.21
N LEU A 110 6.28 -1.47 -0.48
CA LEU A 110 5.27 -1.02 0.49
C LEU A 110 4.34 -2.14 0.93
N ALA A 111 4.14 -2.22 2.25
CA ALA A 111 3.61 -3.39 2.93
C ALA A 111 4.40 -4.63 2.49
N CYS A 112 5.72 -4.49 2.57
CA CYS A 112 6.66 -5.37 1.90
C CYS A 112 6.58 -6.82 2.37
N GLY A 113 6.07 -7.08 3.57
CA GLY A 113 6.14 -8.38 4.21
C GLY A 113 7.57 -8.92 4.18
N LEU A 114 7.75 -10.10 3.59
CA LEU A 114 9.07 -10.71 3.36
C LEU A 114 9.54 -10.62 1.90
N ASN A 115 8.90 -9.80 1.06
CA ASN A 115 9.34 -9.56 -0.31
C ASN A 115 10.78 -9.02 -0.45
N PRO A 116 11.38 -8.26 0.51
CA PRO A 116 12.76 -7.82 0.36
C PRO A 116 13.79 -8.97 0.32
N LEU A 117 13.42 -10.19 0.74
CA LEU A 117 14.25 -11.38 0.54
C LEU A 117 14.38 -11.77 -0.94
N ALA A 118 13.54 -11.22 -1.82
CA ALA A 118 13.56 -11.45 -3.26
C ALA A 118 14.52 -10.52 -4.03
N VAL A 119 15.27 -9.65 -3.35
CA VAL A 119 16.28 -8.78 -3.98
C VAL A 119 17.23 -9.53 -4.93
N PRO A 120 17.71 -10.76 -4.64
CA PRO A 120 18.58 -11.50 -5.55
C PRO A 120 17.97 -11.84 -6.94
N TRP A 121 16.65 -11.69 -7.13
CA TRP A 121 15.98 -11.93 -8.41
C TRP A 121 15.70 -10.65 -9.20
N MET A 122 15.79 -9.48 -8.59
CA MET A 122 15.31 -8.22 -9.15
C MET A 122 16.23 -7.57 -10.19
N ALA A 123 17.43 -8.13 -10.42
CA ALA A 123 18.43 -7.56 -11.34
C ALA A 123 18.70 -6.05 -11.12
N LEU A 124 18.75 -5.62 -9.85
CA LEU A 124 18.95 -4.21 -9.49
C LEU A 124 20.34 -3.70 -9.91
N ALA A 125 20.43 -2.39 -10.14
CA ALA A 125 21.70 -1.75 -10.44
C ALA A 125 22.69 -1.89 -9.25
N PRO A 126 24.02 -1.98 -9.50
CA PRO A 126 25.01 -2.02 -8.44
C PRO A 126 24.87 -0.85 -7.46
N GLY A 127 24.79 -1.13 -6.16
CA GLY A 127 24.64 -0.09 -5.13
C GLY A 127 23.26 0.58 -5.07
N ALA A 128 22.25 -0.02 -5.72
CA ALA A 128 20.86 0.42 -5.66
C ALA A 128 20.38 0.57 -4.21
N THR A 129 19.39 1.45 -4.03
CA THR A 129 18.71 1.64 -2.74
C THR A 129 17.41 0.85 -2.73
N TYR A 130 17.20 0.02 -1.72
CA TYR A 130 15.98 -0.73 -1.49
C TYR A 130 15.31 -0.25 -0.21
N ALA A 131 14.28 0.58 -0.33
CA ALA A 131 13.53 1.09 0.80
C ALA A 131 12.28 0.23 1.02
N CYS A 132 12.14 -0.42 2.18
CA CYS A 132 11.03 -1.32 2.46
C CYS A 132 10.29 -0.98 3.76
N TYR A 133 8.96 -0.98 3.67
CA TYR A 133 8.11 -0.51 4.76
C TYR A 133 6.97 -1.48 5.03
N ASP A 134 6.76 -1.78 6.30
CA ASP A 134 5.64 -2.60 6.79
C ASP A 134 5.24 -2.11 8.20
N VAL A 135 4.26 -2.70 8.87
CA VAL A 135 3.79 -2.23 10.18
C VAL A 135 4.53 -2.86 11.37
N ASP A 136 5.32 -3.92 11.18
CA ASP A 136 6.04 -4.60 12.28
C ASP A 136 7.48 -4.11 12.45
N ARG A 137 7.79 -3.56 13.64
CA ARG A 137 9.12 -3.01 13.98
C ARG A 137 10.22 -4.05 14.00
N THR A 138 9.94 -5.25 14.51
CA THR A 138 10.95 -6.30 14.63
C THR A 138 11.26 -6.90 13.27
N MET A 139 10.25 -7.03 12.40
CA MET A 139 10.43 -7.43 11.01
C MET A 139 11.23 -6.37 10.26
N ALA A 140 10.87 -5.08 10.37
CA ALA A 140 11.62 -4.00 9.73
C ALA A 140 13.09 -3.96 10.19
N GLU A 141 13.36 -4.14 11.49
CA GLU A 141 14.72 -4.21 12.02
C GLU A 141 15.50 -5.39 11.43
N ALA A 142 14.89 -6.57 11.37
CA ALA A 142 15.51 -7.75 10.76
C ALA A 142 15.76 -7.55 9.25
N LEU A 143 14.81 -6.96 8.52
CA LEU A 143 14.94 -6.67 7.08
C LEU A 143 16.09 -5.72 6.79
N ARG A 144 16.35 -4.74 7.69
CA ARG A 144 17.50 -3.83 7.54
C ARG A 144 18.84 -4.58 7.48
N ALA A 145 18.96 -5.71 8.19
CA ALA A 145 20.16 -6.53 8.19
C ALA A 145 20.46 -7.19 6.83
N LEU A 146 19.49 -7.25 5.90
CA LEU A 146 19.76 -7.73 4.54
C LEU A 146 20.83 -6.89 3.82
N GLY A 147 20.97 -5.61 4.17
CA GLY A 147 22.03 -4.76 3.64
C GLY A 147 23.45 -5.19 4.01
N THR A 148 23.63 -6.14 4.93
CA THR A 148 24.96 -6.71 5.24
C THR A 148 25.33 -7.90 4.36
N VAL A 149 24.36 -8.49 3.65
CA VAL A 149 24.54 -9.71 2.84
C VAL A 149 24.13 -9.54 1.38
N TYR A 150 23.35 -8.52 1.05
CA TYR A 150 22.99 -8.17 -0.33
C TYR A 150 23.82 -6.99 -0.84
N PRO A 151 24.10 -6.92 -2.16
CA PRO A 151 24.88 -5.84 -2.77
C PRO A 151 24.07 -4.55 -2.99
N VAL A 152 23.14 -4.24 -2.09
CA VAL A 152 22.25 -3.06 -2.15
C VAL A 152 22.16 -2.39 -0.79
N ARG A 153 21.79 -1.10 -0.79
CA ARG A 153 21.55 -0.35 0.44
C ARG A 153 20.11 -0.56 0.89
N VAL A 154 19.91 -1.32 1.96
CA VAL A 154 18.57 -1.63 2.49
C VAL A 154 18.17 -0.63 3.56
N ASN A 155 17.08 0.09 3.32
CA ASN A 155 16.44 1.01 4.26
C ASN A 155 15.09 0.45 4.67
N ALA A 156 15.02 -0.22 5.82
CA ALA A 156 13.76 -0.76 6.33
C ALA A 156 13.22 0.10 7.48
N ALA A 157 11.90 0.31 7.56
CA ALA A 157 11.26 0.93 8.72
C ALA A 157 9.82 0.44 8.92
N ALA A 158 9.33 0.51 10.15
CA ALA A 158 7.92 0.29 10.42
C ALA A 158 7.13 1.58 10.16
N VAL A 159 6.11 1.51 9.32
CA VAL A 159 5.30 2.66 8.90
C VAL A 159 3.84 2.23 8.70
N ASP A 160 2.93 3.01 9.27
CA ASP A 160 1.52 2.99 8.90
C ASP A 160 1.28 3.71 7.55
N LEU A 161 1.27 2.93 6.47
CA LEU A 161 1.06 3.46 5.10
C LEU A 161 -0.29 4.14 4.89
N VAL A 162 -1.27 3.85 5.75
CA VAL A 162 -2.56 4.54 5.73
C VAL A 162 -2.44 5.95 6.28
N ALA A 163 -1.50 6.19 7.19
CA ALA A 163 -1.27 7.52 7.78
C ALA A 163 -0.33 8.37 6.93
N ALA A 164 0.77 7.79 6.44
CA ALA A 164 1.72 8.50 5.59
C ALA A 164 2.46 7.51 4.68
N VAL A 165 2.68 7.91 3.43
CA VAL A 165 3.59 7.19 2.54
C VAL A 165 4.89 7.98 2.50
N PRO A 166 6.05 7.32 2.61
CA PRO A 166 7.32 8.00 2.38
C PRO A 166 7.35 8.51 0.93
N ALA A 167 7.18 9.83 0.76
CA ALA A 167 7.29 10.47 -0.54
C ALA A 167 8.74 10.36 -1.03
N ALA A 168 8.92 9.71 -2.18
CA ALA A 168 10.24 9.57 -2.79
C ALA A 168 10.11 9.54 -4.31
N GLY A 169 10.96 10.31 -5.00
CA GLY A 169 11.26 10.05 -6.41
C GLY A 169 12.14 8.82 -6.46
N VAL A 170 11.56 7.70 -6.89
CA VAL A 170 12.26 6.42 -7.06
C VAL A 170 11.93 5.85 -8.43
N ASP A 171 12.77 4.94 -8.91
CA ASP A 171 12.57 4.34 -10.23
C ASP A 171 11.36 3.41 -10.22
N VAL A 172 11.29 2.55 -9.20
CA VAL A 172 10.25 1.52 -9.08
C VAL A 172 9.60 1.54 -7.69
N ALA A 173 8.28 1.44 -7.67
CA ALA A 173 7.50 1.12 -6.50
C ALA A 173 6.84 -0.25 -6.62
N LEU A 174 7.02 -1.09 -5.61
CA LEU A 174 6.38 -2.40 -5.47
C LEU A 174 5.22 -2.27 -4.49
N VAL A 175 4.03 -2.67 -4.95
CA VAL A 175 2.77 -2.58 -4.21
C VAL A 175 2.03 -3.90 -4.34
N LEU A 176 2.55 -4.90 -3.64
CA LEU A 176 2.24 -6.29 -3.91
C LEU A 176 1.19 -6.81 -2.91
N LYS A 177 -0.01 -7.15 -3.40
CA LYS A 177 -1.17 -7.63 -2.60
C LYS A 177 -1.61 -6.66 -1.50
N THR A 178 -1.32 -5.37 -1.66
CA THR A 178 -1.54 -4.34 -0.64
C THR A 178 -2.87 -3.60 -0.83
N LEU A 179 -3.34 -3.45 -2.07
CA LEU A 179 -4.51 -2.63 -2.44
C LEU A 179 -5.76 -2.97 -1.63
N THR A 180 -6.14 -4.25 -1.64
CA THR A 180 -7.34 -4.73 -0.96
C THR A 180 -7.24 -4.53 0.56
N THR A 181 -6.04 -4.69 1.13
CA THR A 181 -5.79 -4.48 2.57
C THR A 181 -5.91 -3.00 2.96
N VAL A 182 -5.39 -2.07 2.13
CA VAL A 182 -5.48 -0.62 2.37
C VAL A 182 -6.93 -0.14 2.17
N GLU A 183 -7.59 -0.60 1.11
CA GLU A 183 -8.99 -0.27 0.82
C GLU A 183 -9.93 -0.78 1.94
N GLN A 184 -9.68 -1.97 2.47
CA GLN A 184 -10.43 -2.47 3.63
C GLN A 184 -10.21 -1.62 4.90
N GLN A 185 -9.11 -0.88 5.02
CA GLN A 185 -8.84 -0.02 6.15
C GLN A 185 -9.50 1.36 6.03
N ARG A 186 -9.33 2.07 4.91
CA ARG A 186 -9.82 3.45 4.73
C ARG A 186 -10.62 3.73 3.45
N GLY A 187 -11.00 2.69 2.71
CA GLY A 187 -11.68 2.83 1.41
C GLY A 187 -10.72 3.29 0.30
N GLY A 188 -11.22 3.32 -0.94
CA GLY A 188 -10.41 3.58 -2.14
C GLY A 188 -9.69 4.94 -2.19
N ARG A 189 -10.11 5.92 -1.39
CA ARG A 189 -9.49 7.27 -1.39
C ARG A 189 -8.01 7.24 -0.99
N ARG A 190 -7.63 6.43 0.01
CA ARG A 190 -6.22 6.37 0.45
C ARG A 190 -5.32 5.69 -0.59
N VAL A 191 -5.86 4.72 -1.32
CA VAL A 191 -5.16 4.07 -2.43
C VAL A 191 -4.81 5.09 -3.52
N ALA A 192 -5.74 5.98 -3.87
CA ALA A 192 -5.51 7.02 -4.86
C ALA A 192 -4.49 8.07 -4.41
N GLU A 193 -4.54 8.48 -3.13
CA GLU A 193 -3.56 9.41 -2.53
C GLU A 193 -2.15 8.80 -2.55
N TYR A 194 -2.03 7.57 -2.07
CA TYR A 194 -0.78 6.82 -2.11
C TYR A 194 -0.15 6.82 -3.52
N ARG A 195 -0.97 6.54 -4.53
CA ARG A 195 -0.51 6.44 -5.91
C ARG A 195 0.00 7.78 -6.44
N ARG A 196 -0.61 8.91 -6.05
CA ARG A 196 -0.17 10.26 -6.42
C ARG A 196 1.09 10.72 -5.67
N GLU A 197 1.28 10.24 -4.43
CA GLU A 197 2.44 10.57 -3.59
C GLU A 197 3.71 9.87 -4.08
N LEU A 198 3.59 8.76 -4.81
CA LEU A 198 4.71 8.09 -5.46
C LEU A 198 4.90 8.60 -6.88
N THR A 199 6.11 9.08 -7.21
CA THR A 199 6.50 9.36 -8.59
C THR A 199 7.49 8.28 -9.04
N ALA A 200 6.94 7.12 -9.42
CA ALA A 200 7.69 5.94 -9.83
C ALA A 200 6.89 5.11 -10.84
N VAL A 201 7.57 4.22 -11.57
CA VAL A 201 6.90 3.07 -12.20
C VAL A 201 6.38 2.18 -11.09
N GLN A 202 5.12 1.76 -11.15
CA GLN A 202 4.51 0.95 -10.09
C GLN A 202 4.19 -0.45 -10.57
N HIS A 203 4.51 -1.44 -9.75
CA HIS A 203 4.10 -2.82 -9.95
C HIS A 203 3.09 -3.18 -8.88
N HIS A 204 1.84 -3.39 -9.30
CA HIS A 204 0.75 -3.75 -8.41
C HIS A 204 0.41 -5.21 -8.60
N SER A 205 0.14 -5.91 -7.49
CA SER A 205 -0.39 -7.27 -7.60
C SER A 205 -1.60 -7.50 -6.72
N ASP A 206 -2.47 -8.40 -7.17
CA ASP A 206 -3.61 -8.87 -6.40
C ASP A 206 -3.67 -10.40 -6.35
N GLY A 207 -4.16 -10.92 -5.23
CA GLY A 207 -4.30 -12.35 -5.00
C GLY A 207 -5.68 -12.84 -5.45
N ALA A 208 -5.74 -13.76 -6.42
CA ALA A 208 -6.99 -14.32 -6.94
C ALA A 208 -7.78 -15.17 -5.92
N ARG A 209 -7.22 -15.42 -4.73
CA ARG A 209 -7.86 -16.21 -3.67
C ARG A 209 -7.78 -15.47 -2.35
N SER A 210 -8.89 -15.44 -1.61
CA SER A 210 -8.84 -15.00 -0.21
C SER A 210 -8.00 -15.98 0.59
N LEU A 211 -7.30 -15.49 1.62
CA LEU A 211 -6.53 -16.33 2.57
C LEU A 211 -7.36 -17.46 3.21
N SER A 212 -8.70 -17.35 3.18
CA SER A 212 -9.62 -18.37 3.70
C SER A 212 -9.92 -19.51 2.71
N GLY A 213 -9.32 -19.52 1.51
CA GLY A 213 -9.57 -20.51 0.46
C GLY A 213 -10.93 -20.38 -0.23
N ARG A 214 -11.83 -19.53 0.27
CA ARG A 214 -13.05 -19.16 -0.45
C ARG A 214 -12.71 -18.19 -1.57
N ARG A 215 -13.29 -18.39 -2.77
CA ARG A 215 -13.31 -17.35 -3.81
C ARG A 215 -13.84 -16.09 -3.12
N GLY A 216 -13.03 -15.04 -3.04
CA GLY A 216 -13.51 -13.74 -2.62
C GLY A 216 -14.63 -13.39 -3.56
N TYR A 217 -15.85 -13.34 -3.04
CA TYR A 217 -16.96 -12.76 -3.77
C TYR A 217 -16.62 -11.27 -3.94
N ALA A 218 -16.88 -10.74 -5.13
CA ALA A 218 -16.75 -9.34 -5.53
C ALA A 218 -15.44 -8.98 -6.25
N ASP A 219 -15.60 -8.87 -7.57
CA ASP A 219 -14.81 -8.14 -8.54
C ASP A 219 -13.59 -8.84 -9.19
N ASP A 220 -13.60 -8.75 -10.51
CA ASP A 220 -12.48 -9.03 -11.41
C ASP A 220 -11.24 -8.24 -10.95
N PRO A 221 -10.08 -8.89 -10.71
CA PRO A 221 -8.84 -8.21 -10.32
C PRO A 221 -8.51 -7.03 -11.23
N ASP A 222 -8.76 -7.17 -12.54
CA ASP A 222 -8.54 -6.11 -13.52
C ASP A 222 -9.46 -4.93 -13.21
N ALA A 223 -10.74 -5.17 -12.91
CA ALA A 223 -11.67 -4.13 -12.53
C ALA A 223 -11.28 -3.44 -11.21
N ILE A 224 -10.74 -4.16 -10.24
CA ILE A 224 -10.22 -3.58 -8.98
C ILE A 224 -9.06 -2.63 -9.29
N VAL A 225 -8.08 -3.09 -10.06
CA VAL A 225 -6.89 -2.30 -10.40
C VAL A 225 -7.25 -1.10 -11.27
N GLN A 226 -8.08 -1.28 -12.29
CA GLN A 226 -8.52 -0.19 -13.16
C GLN A 226 -9.25 0.90 -12.37
N ARG A 227 -10.12 0.54 -11.42
CA ARG A 227 -10.74 1.52 -10.51
C ARG A 227 -9.73 2.20 -9.59
N ALA A 228 -8.74 1.47 -9.10
CA ALA A 228 -7.67 2.01 -8.26
C ALA A 228 -6.66 2.89 -9.03
N VAL A 229 -6.64 2.81 -10.37
CA VAL A 229 -5.78 3.60 -11.26
C VAL A 229 -6.52 4.81 -11.82
N HIS A 230 -7.82 4.71 -12.02
CA HIS A 230 -8.63 5.78 -12.61
C HIS A 230 -8.46 7.12 -11.85
N GLY A 231 -8.12 8.18 -12.59
CA GLY A 231 -7.98 9.55 -12.04
C GLY A 231 -6.75 9.78 -11.16
N THR A 232 -5.79 8.86 -11.15
CA THR A 232 -4.59 8.96 -10.29
C THR A 232 -3.37 9.56 -11.01
N GLY A 233 -3.44 9.79 -12.32
CA GLY A 233 -2.30 10.24 -13.11
C GLY A 233 -1.41 9.10 -13.60
N TYR A 234 -1.87 7.86 -13.48
CA TYR A 234 -1.21 6.63 -13.93
C TYR A 234 -2.07 5.89 -14.96
N GLU A 235 -1.42 5.07 -15.77
CA GLU A 235 -2.06 4.10 -16.66
C GLU A 235 -1.42 2.72 -16.50
N VAL A 236 -2.22 1.66 -16.71
CA VAL A 236 -1.72 0.29 -16.84
C VAL A 236 -1.28 0.10 -18.28
N VAL A 237 -0.02 -0.24 -18.52
CA VAL A 237 0.52 -0.40 -19.88
C VAL A 237 0.85 -1.84 -20.23
N ASP A 238 1.00 -2.71 -19.24
CA ASP A 238 1.15 -4.15 -19.42
C ASP A 238 0.73 -4.92 -18.17
N GLU A 239 0.52 -6.21 -18.33
CA GLU A 239 0.15 -7.14 -17.26
C GLU A 239 0.79 -8.52 -17.44
N ALA A 240 0.90 -9.26 -16.34
CA ALA A 240 1.38 -10.63 -16.32
C ALA A 240 0.72 -11.41 -15.19
N ALA A 241 0.67 -12.75 -15.31
CA ALA A 241 0.09 -13.62 -14.30
C ALA A 241 1.07 -14.69 -13.85
N PHE A 242 1.15 -14.91 -12.53
CA PHE A 242 2.07 -15.85 -11.88
C PHE A 242 1.31 -16.67 -10.85
N GLY A 243 0.88 -17.87 -11.25
CA GLY A 243 0.04 -18.73 -10.40
C GLY A 243 -1.31 -18.07 -10.09
N THR A 244 -1.47 -17.60 -8.86
CA THR A 244 -2.69 -16.92 -8.38
C THR A 244 -2.52 -15.42 -8.22
N GLU A 245 -1.38 -14.87 -8.65
CA GLU A 245 -1.05 -13.45 -8.52
C GLU A 245 -1.05 -12.81 -9.91
N ALA A 246 -1.91 -11.81 -10.12
CA ALA A 246 -1.84 -10.92 -11.28
C ALA A 246 -0.93 -9.75 -10.96
N LEU A 247 -0.08 -9.35 -11.91
CA LEU A 247 0.90 -8.26 -11.78
C LEU A 247 0.63 -7.24 -12.89
N TYR A 248 0.47 -5.99 -12.51
CA TYR A 248 0.19 -4.88 -13.41
C TYR A 248 1.35 -3.90 -13.42
N HIS A 249 1.80 -3.53 -14.61
CA HIS A 249 2.85 -2.54 -14.82
C HIS A 249 2.23 -1.18 -15.11
N LEU A 250 2.44 -0.23 -14.20
CA LEU A 250 1.83 1.08 -14.24
C LEU A 250 2.90 2.15 -14.43
N VAL A 251 2.62 3.09 -15.33
CA VAL A 251 3.50 4.23 -15.59
C VAL A 251 2.75 5.54 -15.37
N PRO A 252 3.43 6.62 -14.96
CA PRO A 252 2.84 7.95 -14.92
C PRO A 252 2.38 8.36 -16.33
N LEU A 253 1.17 8.90 -16.44
CA LEU A 253 0.67 9.50 -17.67
C LEU A 253 1.64 10.59 -18.15
N ALA A 254 1.85 10.69 -19.46
CA ALA A 254 2.69 11.72 -20.05
C ALA A 254 2.27 13.12 -19.53
N GLY A 255 3.19 13.83 -18.89
CA GLY A 255 2.97 15.17 -18.31
C GLY A 255 2.57 15.21 -16.83
N THR A 256 2.43 14.08 -16.13
CA THR A 256 2.14 14.04 -14.68
C THR A 256 3.38 13.79 -13.80
N ALA A 257 4.48 13.29 -14.39
CA ALA A 257 5.72 13.02 -13.68
C ALA A 257 6.34 14.32 -13.11
N GLY A 258 6.30 14.48 -11.78
CA GLY A 258 6.98 15.57 -11.06
C GLY A 258 6.09 16.71 -10.54
N ARG A 259 4.76 16.65 -10.70
CA ARG A 259 3.87 17.65 -10.11
C ARG A 259 3.20 17.11 -8.84
N PRO A 260 3.57 17.55 -7.62
CA PRO A 260 2.80 17.20 -6.43
C PRO A 260 1.37 17.69 -6.63
N ALA A 261 0.39 16.91 -6.14
CA ALA A 261 -1.01 17.29 -6.22
C ALA A 261 -1.21 18.73 -5.68
N PRO A 262 -2.03 19.57 -6.31
CA PRO A 262 -2.35 20.86 -5.72
C PRO A 262 -2.96 20.60 -4.35
N ALA A 263 -2.40 21.22 -3.31
CA ALA A 263 -2.97 21.15 -1.97
C ALA A 263 -4.41 21.66 -2.06
N GLU A 264 -5.39 20.78 -1.83
CA GLU A 264 -6.76 21.19 -1.58
C GLU A 264 -6.74 22.08 -0.33
N GLY A 265 -6.73 23.40 -0.52
CA GLY A 265 -6.64 24.37 0.58
C GLY A 265 -6.04 25.74 0.25
N ALA A 266 -5.42 25.95 -0.91
CA ALA A 266 -5.00 27.30 -1.31
C ALA A 266 -6.15 28.02 -2.02
N ALA A 267 -6.96 28.74 -1.25
CA ALA A 267 -7.84 29.77 -1.82
C ALA A 267 -6.98 30.79 -2.56
N GLU A 268 -7.18 30.91 -3.88
CA GLU A 268 -6.60 32.02 -4.66
C GLU A 268 -7.23 33.34 -4.16
N PRO A 269 -6.43 34.34 -3.75
CA PRO A 269 -6.94 35.67 -3.51
C PRO A 269 -7.02 36.39 -4.85
N GLY A 270 -8.19 36.37 -5.50
CA GLY A 270 -8.44 37.24 -6.65
C GLY A 270 -9.23 36.63 -7.79
N ALA A 271 -10.51 36.33 -7.56
CA ALA A 271 -11.49 36.31 -8.64
C ALA A 271 -12.80 36.91 -8.11
N THR A 272 -13.00 38.18 -8.41
CA THR A 272 -14.27 38.90 -8.30
C THR A 272 -15.39 38.06 -8.93
N ARG A 273 -16.36 37.61 -8.13
CA ARG A 273 -17.61 37.07 -8.65
C ARG A 273 -18.36 38.19 -9.38
N PRO A 274 -18.89 37.98 -10.59
CA PRO A 274 -19.79 38.94 -11.20
C PRO A 274 -21.08 38.95 -10.37
N VAL A 275 -21.54 40.15 -10.05
CA VAL A 275 -22.89 40.40 -9.54
C VAL A 275 -23.86 39.95 -10.63
N VAL A 276 -24.62 38.90 -10.37
CA VAL A 276 -25.74 38.52 -11.22
C VAL A 276 -26.94 39.32 -10.73
N ASP A 277 -27.34 40.28 -11.56
CA ASP A 277 -28.60 41.01 -11.44
C ASP A 277 -29.77 40.01 -11.38
N VAL A 278 -30.56 40.12 -10.32
CA VAL A 278 -31.88 39.49 -10.24
C VAL A 278 -32.86 40.40 -10.99
N PRO A 279 -33.51 39.94 -12.07
CA PRO A 279 -34.52 40.75 -12.72
C PRO A 279 -35.78 40.79 -11.85
N ALA A 280 -36.25 42.01 -11.60
CA ALA A 280 -37.51 42.29 -10.94
C ALA A 280 -38.69 41.73 -11.77
N THR A 281 -39.39 40.73 -11.23
CA THR A 281 -40.70 40.31 -11.74
C THR A 281 -41.80 40.83 -10.80
N ALA A 282 -42.44 41.87 -11.31
CA ALA A 282 -43.82 42.31 -11.17
C ALA A 282 -44.71 41.67 -10.07
N ARG A 283 -45.20 42.54 -9.18
CA ARG A 283 -46.55 42.41 -8.61
C ARG A 283 -47.60 42.55 -9.72
N PRO A 284 -48.79 41.98 -9.51
CA PRO A 284 -49.99 42.80 -9.66
C PRO A 284 -50.83 42.82 -8.38
N ASP A 285 -51.19 44.04 -7.99
CA ASP A 285 -52.31 44.38 -7.11
C ASP A 285 -53.64 43.86 -7.70
N ALA A 286 -54.56 43.41 -6.83
CA ALA A 286 -55.92 43.95 -6.75
C ALA A 286 -56.77 43.16 -5.74
N ASP A 287 -57.07 43.83 -4.62
CA ASP A 287 -58.39 44.00 -4.00
C ASP A 287 -59.44 42.87 -4.04
N ARG A 288 -59.78 42.36 -2.85
CA ARG A 288 -61.12 42.39 -2.18
C ARG A 288 -61.12 41.40 -1.00
N VAL A 289 -61.19 41.84 0.26
CA VAL A 289 -62.43 42.02 1.06
C VAL A 289 -63.32 40.78 0.97
N ASP A 290 -63.51 39.96 2.02
CA ASP A 290 -64.22 40.28 3.27
C ASP A 290 -64.02 39.16 4.34
N PRO A 291 -64.15 39.43 5.65
CA PRO A 291 -64.19 38.42 6.71
C PRO A 291 -65.62 38.13 7.18
N THR A 292 -65.97 36.87 7.45
CA THR A 292 -66.91 36.38 8.50
C THR A 292 -67.29 34.92 8.24
N GLY A 293 -67.22 34.08 9.28
CA GLY A 293 -67.68 32.69 9.26
C GLY A 293 -66.76 31.74 9.99
#